data_AF-A0A538RRP1-F1
#
_entry.id   AF-A0A538RRP1-F1
#
_cell.length_a   1.000
_cell.length_b   1.000
_cell.length_c   1.000
_cell.angle_alpha   90.00
_cell.angle_beta   90.00
_cell.angle_gamma   90.00
#
_symmetry.space_group_name_H-M   'P 1'
#
loop_
_entity.id
_entity.type
_entity.pdbx_description
1 polymer ?
#
loop_
_entity_poly.entity_id
_entity_poly.type
_entity_poly.pdbx_seq_one_letter_code
_entity_poly.pdbx_strand_id
1 'polypeptide(L)' 'MVLSLWTLGHSTRQIDEFIGLLRAHQISFLVDVRTVPRSRYNPQFN' A
#
# COMPACT_ATOMS: atom_id res chain seq x y z
N MET A 1 20.65 15.34 5.61
CA MET A 1 20.09 14.10 5.07
C MET A 1 18.70 14.39 4.55
N VAL A 2 18.39 14.04 3.30
CA VAL A 2 17.04 14.19 2.74
C VAL A 2 16.31 12.86 2.92
N LEU A 3 15.09 12.91 3.44
CA LEU A 3 14.23 11.74 3.55
C LEU A 3 13.49 11.55 2.21
N SER A 4 13.53 10.36 1.64
CA SER A 4 12.72 10.02 0.47
C SER A 4 11.34 9.55 0.91
N LEU A 5 10.29 10.17 0.36
CA LEU A 5 8.91 9.80 0.61
C LEU A 5 8.26 9.35 -0.71
N TRP A 6 7.75 8.12 -0.72
CA TRP A 6 6.99 7.57 -1.84
C TRP A 6 5.49 7.61 -1.51
N THR A 7 4.66 7.83 -2.52
CA THR A 7 3.20 7.73 -2.40
C THR A 7 2.67 6.74 -3.42
N LEU A 8 1.66 5.97 -3.03
CA LEU A 8 0.94 5.06 -3.93
C LEU A 8 -0.55 5.35 -3.77
N GLY A 9 -1.20 5.72 -4.87
CA GLY A 9 -2.65 5.93 -4.91
C GLY A 9 -3.43 4.62 -4.95
N HIS A 10 -4.76 4.73 -5.08
CA HIS A 10 -5.61 3.57 -5.31
C HIS A 10 -5.25 2.88 -6.64
N SER A 11 -5.26 1.55 -6.63
CA SER A 11 -4.91 0.72 -7.77
C SER A 11 -5.71 -0.57 -7.77
N THR A 12 -5.98 -1.11 -8.95
CA THR A 12 -6.54 -2.45 -9.17
C THR A 12 -5.45 -3.49 -9.50
N ARG A 13 -4.17 -3.16 -9.27
CA ARG A 13 -3.05 -4.08 -9.41
C ARG A 13 -3.25 -5.33 -8.58
N GLN A 14 -2.77 -6.44 -9.09
CA GLN A 14 -2.74 -7.67 -8.33
C GLN A 14 -1.73 -7.59 -7.19
N ILE A 15 -1.92 -8.42 -6.16
CA ILE A 15 -1.06 -8.41 -4.98
C ILE A 15 0.43 -8.61 -5.32
N ASP A 16 0.73 -9.46 -6.30
CA ASP A 16 2.11 -9.74 -6.73
C ASP A 16 2.77 -8.52 -7.39
N GLU A 17 2.01 -7.75 -8.17
CA GLU A 17 2.49 -6.51 -8.78
C GLU A 17 2.76 -5.45 -7.70
N PHE A 18 1.87 -5.36 -6.70
CA PHE A 18 2.06 -4.47 -5.56
C PHE A 18 3.32 -4.84 -4.75
N ILE A 19 3.54 -6.12 -4.46
CA ILE A 19 4.75 -6.60 -3.78
C ILE A 19 6.00 -6.31 -4.62
N GLY A 20 5.92 -6.48 -5.95
CA GLY A 20 6.98 -6.14 -6.88
C GLY A 20 7.41 -4.66 -6.78
N LEU A 21 6.44 -3.74 -6.68
CA LEU A 21 6.73 -2.31 -6.49
C LEU A 21 7.46 -2.04 -5.18
N LEU A 22 7.03 -2.64 -4.07
CA LEU A 22 7.70 -2.47 -2.78
C LEU A 22 9.16 -2.93 -2.85
N ARG A 23 9.41 -4.08 -3.47
CA ARG A 23 10.76 -4.63 -3.65
C ARG A 23 11.63 -3.74 -4.54
N ALA A 24 11.07 -3.22 -5.63
CA ALA A 24 11.79 -2.33 -6.55
C ALA A 24 12.29 -1.04 -5.87
N HIS A 25 11.57 -0.57 -4.84
CA HIS A 25 11.94 0.60 -4.04
C HIS A 25 12.61 0.25 -2.69
N GLN A 26 13.05 -1.02 -2.52
CA GLN A 26 13.72 -1.51 -1.31
C GLN A 26 12.90 -1.31 -0.02
N ILE A 27 11.57 -1.31 -0.12
CA ILE A 27 10.66 -1.23 1.02
C ILE A 27 10.51 -2.64 1.60
N SER A 28 11.09 -2.86 2.78
CA SER A 28 11.11 -4.17 3.45
C SER A 28 9.96 -4.39 4.43
N PHE A 29 9.31 -3.31 4.89
CA PHE A 29 8.26 -3.38 5.90
C PHE A 29 7.04 -2.58 5.45
N LEU A 30 5.86 -3.18 5.62
CA LEU A 30 4.57 -2.58 5.34
C LEU A 30 3.72 -2.62 6.60
N VAL A 31 3.13 -1.49 6.95
CA VAL A 31 2.26 -1.35 8.12
C VAL A 31 0.89 -0.90 7.67
N ASP A 32 -0.13 -1.60 8.14
CA ASP A 32 -1.49 -1.12 8.06
C ASP A 32 -1.74 -0.12 9.18
N VAL A 33 -1.98 1.15 8.82
CA VAL A 33 -2.26 2.24 9.76
C VAL A 33 -3.77 2.49 9.93
N ARG A 34 -4.62 1.65 9.35
CA ARG A 34 -6.08 1.81 9.44
C ARG A 34 -6.55 1.47 10.85
N THR A 35 -7.17 2.43 11.52
CA THR A 35 -7.85 2.20 12.82
C THR A 35 -8.95 1.14 12.71
N VAL A 36 -9.69 1.14 11.60
CA VAL A 36 -10.66 0.10 11.28
C VAL A 36 -10.38 -0.35 9.85
N PRO A 37 -9.95 -1.60 9.62
CA PRO A 37 -9.50 -2.07 8.30
C PRO A 37 -10.68 -2.43 7.39
N ARG A 38 -11.74 -1.63 7.40
CA ARG A 38 -13.00 -1.86 6.67
C ARG A 38 -13.51 -0.58 6.04
N SER A 39 -14.23 -0.65 4.92
CA SER A 39 -14.84 0.52 4.30
C SER A 39 -16.32 0.34 4.03
N ARG A 40 -17.16 1.20 4.60
CA ARG A 40 -18.61 1.19 4.33
C ARG A 40 -18.97 1.59 2.89
N TYR A 41 -18.11 2.38 2.24
CA TYR A 41 -18.35 2.90 0.88
C TYR A 41 -17.70 2.05 -0.21
N ASN A 42 -16.64 1.33 0.13
CA ASN A 42 -15.84 0.54 -0.81
C ASN A 42 -15.85 -0.93 -0.36
N PRO A 43 -16.81 -1.75 -0.82
CA PRO A 43 -16.97 -3.15 -0.42
C PRO A 43 -15.72 -4.00 -0.57
N GLN A 44 -14.85 -3.67 -1.54
CA GLN A 44 -13.57 -4.34 -1.78
C GLN A 44 -12.55 -4.20 -0.63
N PHE A 45 -12.81 -3.31 0.34
CA PHE A 45 -11.99 -3.11 1.52
C PHE A 45 -12.65 -3.58 2.82
N ASN A 46 -13.80 -4.27 2.78
CA ASN A 46 -14.43 -4.87 3.98
C ASN A 46 -13.96 -6.30 4.22
#